data_AF-A0A919SA15-F1
#
_entry.id   AF-A0A919SA15-F1
#
_cell.length_a   1.000
_cell.length_b   1.000
_cell.length_c   1.000
_cell.angle_alpha   90.00
_cell.angle_beta   90.00
_cell.angle_gamma   90.00
#
_symmetry.space_group_name_H-M   'P 1'
#
loop_
_entity.id
_entity.type
_entity.pdbx_description
1 polymer ?
#
loop_
_entity_poly.entity_id
_entity_poly.type
_entity_poly.pdbx_seq_one_letter_code
_entity_poly.pdbx_strand_id
1 'polypeptide(L)'
;MHARADAIRHLRVARAYRNLLSDNGFREAELKVHTMVFTEASTLPLLAGHAAAACNTAAISDEKAEAWIGEQARRAAEGRLMLAVPMFLAAATRW
;
A
#
# COMPACT_ATOMS: atom_id res chain seq x y z
N MET A 1 10.35 0.85 -2.49
CA MET A 1 9.02 1.29 -1.98
C MET A 1 8.64 2.67 -2.51
N HIS A 2 9.40 3.74 -2.24
CA HIS A 2 9.07 5.11 -2.70
C HIS A 2 8.86 5.25 -4.22
N ALA A 3 9.73 4.66 -5.05
CA ALA A 3 9.62 4.79 -6.51
C ALA A 3 8.30 4.25 -7.11
N ARG A 4 7.78 3.13 -6.60
CA ARG A 4 6.45 2.62 -7.00
C ARG A 4 5.31 3.45 -6.40
N ALA A 5 5.52 3.95 -5.18
CA ALA A 5 4.53 4.76 -4.50
C ALA A 5 4.21 6.05 -5.27
N ASP A 6 5.22 6.66 -5.89
CA ASP A 6 5.07 7.88 -6.68
C ASP A 6 4.46 7.63 -8.08
N ALA A 7 4.56 6.39 -8.59
CA ALA A 7 3.96 6.00 -9.88
C ALA A 7 2.44 5.73 -9.80
N ILE A 8 1.90 5.51 -8.60
CA ILE A 8 0.45 5.30 -8.41
C ILE A 8 -0.22 6.67 -8.26
N ARG A 9 -0.99 7.07 -9.29
CA ARG A 9 -1.80 8.30 -9.21
C ARG A 9 -2.68 8.21 -7.95
N HIS A 10 -2.63 9.27 -7.14
CA HIS A 10 -3.46 9.42 -5.94
C HIS A 10 -3.14 8.47 -4.78
N LEU A 11 -1.94 7.88 -4.69
CA LEU A 11 -1.61 6.99 -3.55
C LEU A 11 -1.77 7.65 -2.16
N ARG A 12 -1.61 8.98 -2.07
CA ARG A 12 -1.78 9.75 -0.83
C ARG A 12 -3.17 10.38 -0.68
N VAL A 13 -4.13 10.02 -1.54
CA VAL A 13 -5.47 10.62 -1.60
C VAL A 13 -6.28 10.45 -0.33
N ALA A 14 -5.99 9.41 0.46
CA ALA A 14 -6.60 9.23 1.78
C ALA A 14 -6.42 10.46 2.69
N ARG A 15 -5.29 11.20 2.55
CA ARG A 15 -5.05 12.45 3.28
C ARG A 15 -5.96 13.59 2.81
N ALA A 16 -6.40 13.53 1.55
CA ALA A 16 -7.27 14.52 0.94
C ALA A 16 -8.76 14.21 1.11
N TYR A 17 -9.16 13.00 1.56
CA TYR A 17 -10.57 12.59 1.65
C TYR A 17 -11.45 13.58 2.43
N ARG A 18 -10.97 14.08 3.57
CA ARG A 18 -11.72 15.08 4.35
C ARG A 18 -11.96 16.38 3.57
N ASN A 19 -10.94 16.86 2.87
CA ASN A 19 -11.03 18.10 2.09
C ASN A 19 -11.93 17.88 0.88
N LEU A 20 -11.73 16.78 0.14
CA LEU A 20 -12.57 16.40 -1.01
C LEU A 20 -14.05 16.33 -0.64
N LEU A 21 -14.40 15.75 0.51
CA LEU A 21 -15.79 15.68 0.98
C LEU A 21 -16.32 17.07 1.34
N SER A 22 -15.57 17.84 2.14
CA SER A 22 -15.97 19.19 2.56
C SER A 22 -16.14 20.16 1.39
N ASP A 23 -15.19 20.15 0.45
CA ASP A 23 -15.18 21.02 -0.74
C ASP A 23 -16.37 20.73 -1.68
N ASN A 24 -16.97 19.54 -1.57
CA ASN A 24 -18.14 19.12 -2.35
C ASN A 24 -19.45 19.16 -1.55
N GLY A 25 -19.48 19.91 -0.45
CA GLY A 25 -20.67 20.16 0.36
C GLY A 25 -21.10 19.02 1.27
N PHE A 26 -20.30 17.96 1.38
CA PHE A 26 -20.53 16.92 2.38
C PHE A 26 -20.08 17.41 3.76
N ARG A 27 -20.76 16.95 4.81
CA ARG A 27 -20.52 17.29 6.21
C ARG A 27 -20.36 16.03 7.05
N GLU A 28 -19.90 16.20 8.29
CA GLU A 28 -19.74 15.11 9.26
C GLU A 28 -18.82 13.97 8.75
N ALA A 29 -17.70 14.34 8.11
CA ALA A 29 -16.78 13.36 7.54
C ALA A 29 -16.13 12.48 8.63
N GLU A 30 -16.40 11.17 8.56
CA GLU A 30 -15.75 10.14 9.34
C GLU A 30 -14.71 9.40 8.47
N LEU A 31 -13.54 9.10 9.04
CA LEU A 31 -12.52 8.27 8.42
C LEU A 31 -12.24 7.06 9.32
N LYS A 32 -12.48 5.86 8.81
CA LYS A 32 -12.08 4.61 9.45
C LYS A 32 -10.87 4.02 8.73
N VAL A 33 -9.93 3.51 9.50
CA VAL A 33 -8.76 2.81 8.97
C VAL A 33 -8.78 1.38 9.48
N HIS A 34 -8.83 0.43 8.55
CA HIS A 34 -8.69 -1.00 8.86
C HIS A 34 -7.36 -1.46 8.30
N THR A 35 -6.45 -1.88 9.17
CA THR A 35 -5.13 -2.34 8.76
C THR A 35 -5.08 -3.85 8.81
N MET A 36 -4.90 -4.48 7.65
CA MET A 36 -4.56 -5.90 7.58
C MET A 36 -3.06 -6.05 7.78
N VAL A 37 -2.66 -6.94 8.70
CA VAL A 37 -1.25 -7.25 8.96
C VAL A 37 -1.01 -8.71 8.62
N PHE A 38 0.01 -8.95 7.81
CA PHE A 38 0.45 -10.28 7.43
C PHE A 38 1.89 -10.48 7.83
N THR A 39 2.16 -11.58 8.53
CA THR A 39 3.50 -11.96 9.00
C THR A 39 3.95 -13.32 8.46
N GLU A 40 3.02 -14.08 7.88
CA GLU A 40 3.25 -15.45 7.42
C GLU A 40 4.00 -15.49 6.08
N ALA A 41 4.88 -16.48 5.93
CA ALA A 41 5.65 -16.70 4.69
C ALA A 41 4.75 -16.90 3.45
N SER A 42 3.50 -17.32 3.64
CA SER A 42 2.49 -17.44 2.58
C SER A 42 2.17 -16.11 1.88
N THR A 43 2.61 -14.97 2.42
CA THR A 43 2.49 -13.66 1.76
C THR A 43 3.61 -13.32 0.78
N LEU A 44 4.67 -14.12 0.68
CA LEU A 44 5.77 -13.88 -0.28
C LEU A 44 5.31 -13.80 -1.75
N PRO A 45 4.38 -14.63 -2.26
CA PRO A 45 3.90 -14.51 -3.64
C PRO A 45 3.23 -13.17 -3.93
N LEU A 46 2.52 -12.59 -2.96
CA LEU A 46 1.91 -11.27 -3.08
C LEU A 46 3.00 -10.19 -3.21
N LEU A 47 4.05 -10.25 -2.39
CA LEU A 47 5.18 -9.33 -2.46
C LEU A 47 5.93 -9.45 -3.81
N ALA A 48 6.11 -10.67 -4.32
CA ALA A 48 6.68 -10.92 -5.64
C ALA A 48 5.85 -10.28 -6.75
N GLY A 49 4.52 -10.42 -6.71
CA GLY A 49 3.62 -9.74 -7.66
C GLY A 49 3.75 -8.22 -7.64
N HIS A 50 3.91 -7.62 -6.45
CA HIS A 50 4.15 -6.17 -6.32
C HIS A 50 5.51 -5.73 -6.88
N ALA A 51 6.57 -6.52 -6.68
CA ALA A 51 7.89 -6.25 -7.23
C ALA A 51 7.89 -6.35 -8.76
N ALA A 52 7.30 -7.41 -9.33
CA ALA A 52 7.16 -7.58 -10.77
C ALA A 52 6.40 -6.41 -11.42
N ALA A 53 5.29 -6.00 -10.81
CA ALA A 53 4.55 -4.86 -11.30
C ALA A 53 5.35 -3.54 -11.22
N ALA A 54 6.33 -3.42 -10.30
CA ALA A 54 7.21 -2.27 -10.19
C ALA A 54 8.27 -2.24 -11.31
N CYS A 55 8.81 -3.41 -11.67
CA CYS A 55 9.68 -3.58 -12.83
C CYS A 55 8.95 -3.22 -14.13
N ASN A 56 7.70 -3.67 -14.28
CA ASN A 56 6.88 -3.37 -15.47
C ASN A 56 6.65 -1.86 -15.70
N THR A 57 6.73 -1.05 -14.64
CA THR A 57 6.65 0.42 -14.73
C THR A 57 8.02 1.10 -14.74
N ALA A 58 9.11 0.34 -14.87
CA ALA A 58 10.50 0.79 -14.74
C ALA A 58 10.79 1.55 -13.43
N ALA A 59 9.99 1.33 -12.38
CA ALA A 59 10.16 2.02 -11.10
C ALA A 59 11.34 1.45 -10.30
N ILE A 60 11.71 0.19 -10.55
CA ILE A 60 12.90 -0.50 -10.05
C ILE A 60 13.45 -1.40 -11.17
N SER A 61 14.72 -1.77 -11.08
CA SER A 61 15.32 -2.79 -11.97
C SER A 61 15.00 -4.20 -11.45
N ASP A 62 15.19 -5.20 -12.31
CA ASP A 62 14.99 -6.61 -11.97
C ASP A 62 15.96 -7.05 -10.86
N GLU A 63 17.21 -6.62 -10.89
CA GLU A 63 18.19 -6.97 -9.84
C GLU A 63 17.77 -6.40 -8.48
N LYS A 64 17.21 -5.18 -8.47
CA LYS A 64 16.67 -4.57 -7.24
C LYS A 64 15.44 -5.30 -6.74
N ALA A 65 14.59 -5.79 -7.65
CA ALA A 65 13.42 -6.59 -7.30
C ALA A 65 13.82 -7.93 -6.69
N GLU A 66 14.73 -8.66 -7.33
CA GLU A 66 15.26 -9.95 -6.86
C GLU A 66 15.93 -9.82 -5.49
N ALA A 67 16.84 -8.84 -5.33
CA ALA A 67 17.51 -8.61 -4.06
C ALA A 67 16.51 -8.29 -2.92
N TRP A 68 15.47 -7.49 -3.22
CA TRP A 68 14.46 -7.15 -2.24
C TRP A 68 13.58 -8.35 -1.86
N ILE A 69 13.18 -9.19 -2.83
CA ILE A 69 12.41 -10.41 -2.58
C ILE A 69 13.23 -11.42 -1.79
N GLY A 70 14.52 -11.61 -2.10
CA GLY A 70 15.42 -12.46 -1.33
C GLY A 70 15.52 -12.03 0.14
N GLU A 71 15.60 -10.71 0.38
CA GLU A 71 15.56 -10.16 1.74
C GLU A 71 14.20 -10.41 2.44
N GLN A 72 13.07 -10.34 1.72
CA GLN A 72 11.76 -10.67 2.33
C GLN A 72 11.66 -12.17 2.65
N ALA A 73 12.19 -13.04 1.79
CA ALA A 73 12.23 -14.48 2.05
C ALA A 73 13.08 -14.82 3.28
N ARG A 74 14.25 -14.17 3.43
CA ARG A 74 15.09 -14.29 4.62
C ARG A 74 14.36 -13.83 5.88
N ARG A 75 13.64 -12.71 5.83
CA ARG A 75 12.79 -12.24 6.95
C ARG A 75 11.70 -13.24 7.29
N ALA A 76 11.07 -13.87 6.30
CA ALA A 76 10.06 -14.89 6.54
C ALA A 76 10.65 -16.10 7.27
N ALA A 77 11.82 -16.58 6.83
CA ALA A 77 12.52 -17.70 7.48
C ALA A 77 12.93 -17.40 8.93
N GLU A 78 13.20 -16.13 9.25
CA GLU A 78 13.56 -15.69 10.60
C GLU A 78 12.35 -15.25 11.45
N GLY A 79 11.11 -15.37 10.96
CA GLY A 79 9.90 -14.93 11.67
C GLY A 79 9.79 -13.40 11.81
N ARG A 80 10.41 -12.64 10.90
CA ARG A 80 10.47 -11.16 10.89
C ARG A 80 9.81 -10.52 9.66
N LEU A 81 9.07 -11.30 8.87
CA LEU A 81 8.31 -10.77 7.75
C LEU A 81 7.12 -9.96 8.29
N MET A 82 6.86 -8.80 7.68
CA MET A 82 5.67 -8.01 7.97
C MET A 82 5.22 -7.23 6.74
N LEU A 83 3.96 -7.38 6.37
CA LEU A 83 3.25 -6.55 5.40
C LEU A 83 2.03 -5.94 6.10
N ALA A 84 1.96 -4.61 6.12
CA ALA A 84 0.80 -3.88 6.61
C ALA A 84 0.08 -3.22 5.42
N VAL A 85 -1.20 -3.53 5.26
CA VAL A 85 -2.07 -2.98 4.21
C VAL A 85 -3.19 -2.17 4.87
N PRO A 86 -3.02 -0.84 5.03
CA PRO A 86 -4.08 0.01 5.56
C PRO A 86 -5.14 0.27 4.48
N MET A 87 -6.40 0.00 4.82
CA MET A 87 -7.58 0.37 4.04
C MET A 87 -8.26 1.56 4.69
N PHE A 88 -8.49 2.61 3.90
CA PHE A 88 -9.13 3.85 4.35
C PHE A 88 -10.57 3.89 3.84
N LEU A 89 -11.53 4.05 4.75
CA LEU A 89 -12.94 4.24 4.44
C LEU A 89 -13.36 5.63 4.93
N ALA A 90 -13.76 6.49 4.00
CA ALA A 90 -14.33 7.80 4.33
C ALA A 90 -15.84 7.80 4.07
N ALA A 91 -16.62 8.31 5.01
CA ALA A 91 -18.06 8.49 4.91
C ALA A 91 -18.44 9.91 5.33
N ALA A 92 -19.45 10.50 4.69
CA ALA A 92 -19.97 11.81 5.03
C ALA A 92 -21.42 11.95 4.56
N THR A 93 -22.15 12.90 5.12
CA THR A 93 -23.57 13.16 4.81
C THR A 93 -23.72 14.40 3.95
N ARG A 94 -24.73 14.43 3.08
CA ARG A 94 -25.12 15.62 2.29
C ARG A 94 -26.63 15.71 2.26
N TRP A 95 -27.15 16.90 2.55
CA TRP A 95 -28.56 17.23 2.64
C TRP A 95 -28.90 18.24 1.54
#